data_AF-A0A256BCU1-F1
#
_entry.id   AF-A0A256BCU1-F1
#
_cell.length_a   1.000
_cell.length_b   1.000
_cell.length_c   1.000
_cell.angle_alpha   90.00
_cell.angle_beta   90.00
_cell.angle_gamma   90.00
#
_symmetry.space_group_name_H-M   'P 1'
#
loop_
_entity.id
_entity.type
_entity.pdbx_description
1 polymer ?
#
loop_
_entity_poly.entity_id
_entity_poly.type
_entity_poly.pdbx_seq_one_letter_code
_entity_poly.pdbx_strand_id
1 'polypeptide(L)'
;MRTDTIFYKLFQTFNTLLFELLNQPFEEGYEFISVEVKEKAFRFDGIFAPETIDKPIYFVEVQFQKKANFYWEFLSEILLYLSQYEPENDWKAVAIFADRQVAPTKLSSFQQELIDNQRLIPIYLDELGESESVAIAIVQLITSPESDAPKIVQGLK
;
A
#
# COMPACT_ATOMS: atom_id res chain seq x y z
N MET A 1 -12.18 8.92 -1.81
CA MET A 1 -11.84 10.19 -2.50
C MET A 1 -10.97 11.14 -1.69
N ARG A 2 -11.30 11.51 -0.43
CA ARG A 2 -10.47 12.49 0.32
C ARG A 2 -9.16 11.89 0.87
N THR A 3 -9.17 10.61 1.26
CA THR A 3 -8.04 9.95 1.92
C THR A 3 -7.02 9.38 0.93
N ASP A 4 -7.49 8.88 -0.20
CA ASP A 4 -6.67 8.40 -1.32
C ASP A 4 -5.71 9.51 -1.82
N THR A 5 -6.19 10.77 -1.83
CA THR A 5 -5.35 11.94 -2.17
C THR A 5 -4.29 12.25 -1.12
N ILE A 6 -4.53 11.92 0.16
CA ILE A 6 -3.55 12.14 1.23
C ILE A 6 -2.47 11.07 1.17
N PHE A 7 -2.83 9.80 1.04
CA PHE A 7 -1.85 8.71 0.90
C PHE A 7 -0.98 8.86 -0.34
N TYR A 8 -1.58 9.25 -1.46
CA TYR A 8 -0.83 9.63 -2.65
C TYR A 8 0.28 10.66 -2.35
N LYS A 9 -0.08 11.74 -1.65
CA LYS A 9 0.89 12.79 -1.27
C LYS A 9 1.93 12.28 -0.29
N LEU A 10 1.55 11.41 0.64
CA LEU A 10 2.48 10.83 1.60
C LEU A 10 3.52 9.97 0.90
N PHE A 11 3.11 9.08 -0.01
CA PHE A 11 4.05 8.28 -0.79
C PHE A 11 4.93 9.12 -1.70
N GLN A 12 4.40 10.21 -2.27
CA GLN A 12 5.20 11.16 -3.03
C GLN A 12 6.21 11.92 -2.17
N THR A 13 5.90 12.18 -0.90
CA THR A 13 6.74 12.99 0.02
C THR A 13 7.79 12.13 0.73
N PHE A 14 7.42 10.92 1.15
CA PHE A 14 8.23 10.02 1.95
C PHE A 14 8.54 8.74 1.15
N ASN A 15 9.68 8.72 0.48
CA ASN A 15 10.14 7.54 -0.27
C ASN A 15 10.39 6.31 0.64
N THR A 16 10.60 6.52 1.94
CA THR A 16 10.77 5.45 2.93
C THR A 16 9.45 4.79 3.34
N LEU A 17 8.31 5.48 3.14
CA LEU A 17 7.04 5.10 3.76
C LEU A 17 6.56 3.69 3.39
N LEU A 18 6.72 3.29 2.12
CA LEU A 18 6.34 1.93 1.71
C LEU A 18 7.11 0.87 2.50
N PHE A 19 8.43 1.01 2.59
CA PHE A 19 9.30 0.04 3.27
C PHE A 19 9.07 0.04 4.78
N GLU A 20 8.82 1.21 5.36
CA GLU A 20 8.43 1.33 6.77
C GLU A 20 7.11 0.59 7.05
N LEU A 21 6.10 0.74 6.19
CA LEU A 21 4.82 0.03 6.31
C LEU A 21 4.98 -1.49 6.10
N LEU A 22 5.89 -1.90 5.23
CA LEU A 22 6.25 -3.31 5.01
C LEU A 22 7.12 -3.89 6.15
N ASN A 23 7.58 -3.05 7.09
CA ASN A 23 8.57 -3.39 8.10
C ASN A 23 9.85 -4.00 7.48
N GLN A 24 10.31 -3.39 6.40
CA GLN A 24 11.51 -3.77 5.65
C GLN A 24 12.53 -2.63 5.67
N PRO A 25 13.84 -2.93 5.51
CA PRO A 25 14.84 -1.91 5.31
C PRO A 25 14.48 -1.03 4.10
N PHE A 26 14.74 0.26 4.21
CA PHE A 26 14.59 1.16 3.07
C PHE A 26 15.49 0.72 1.92
N GLU A 27 14.92 0.68 0.73
CA GLU A 27 15.65 0.41 -0.50
C GLU A 27 15.61 1.62 -1.44
N GLU A 28 16.79 2.10 -1.83
CA GLU A 28 16.94 3.10 -2.87
C GLU A 28 16.66 2.52 -4.26
N GLY A 29 16.45 3.43 -5.22
CA GLY A 29 16.21 3.09 -6.62
C GLY A 29 14.77 2.67 -6.91
N TYR A 30 13.81 3.15 -6.12
CA TYR A 30 12.38 3.01 -6.40
C TYR A 30 11.78 4.36 -6.80
N GLU A 31 11.13 4.40 -7.96
CA GLU A 31 10.35 5.54 -8.43
C GLU A 31 8.87 5.34 -8.08
N PHE A 32 8.26 6.33 -7.43
CA PHE A 32 6.82 6.37 -7.21
C PHE A 32 6.13 6.93 -8.45
N ILE A 33 5.34 6.09 -9.13
CA ILE A 33 4.65 6.42 -10.36
C ILE A 33 3.13 6.33 -10.15
N SER A 34 2.44 7.38 -10.60
CA SER A 34 0.99 7.36 -10.79
C SER A 34 0.68 6.97 -12.23
N VAL A 35 0.52 5.68 -12.52
CA VAL A 35 0.12 5.25 -13.87
C VAL A 35 -1.40 5.25 -13.98
N GLU A 36 -1.92 6.07 -14.91
CA GLU A 36 -3.29 5.93 -15.41
C GLU A 36 -3.28 4.95 -16.58
N VAL A 37 -3.89 3.78 -16.40
CA VAL A 37 -3.95 2.77 -17.46
C VAL A 37 -5.08 3.16 -18.42
N LYS A 38 -4.69 3.82 -19.51
CA LYS A 38 -5.58 4.53 -20.45
C LYS A 38 -6.68 3.67 -21.09
N GLU A 39 -6.47 2.37 -21.30
CA GLU A 39 -7.46 1.52 -21.98
C GLU A 39 -8.65 1.14 -21.09
N LYS A 40 -8.52 1.17 -19.76
CA LYS A 40 -9.62 0.86 -18.83
C LYS A 40 -9.88 1.90 -17.74
N ALA A 41 -9.20 3.05 -17.78
CA ALA A 41 -9.40 4.18 -16.87
C ALA A 41 -9.33 3.81 -15.38
N PHE A 42 -8.46 2.87 -15.01
CA PHE A 42 -8.14 2.61 -13.61
C PHE A 42 -6.78 3.21 -13.27
N ARG A 43 -6.62 3.55 -11.99
CA ARG A 43 -5.43 4.19 -11.45
C ARG A 43 -5.16 3.54 -10.11
N PHE A 44 -3.97 2.98 -9.96
CA PHE A 44 -3.49 2.55 -8.65
C PHE A 44 -3.26 3.77 -7.76
N ASP A 45 -3.45 3.62 -6.46
CA ASP A 45 -3.03 4.64 -5.51
C ASP A 45 -1.50 4.84 -5.52
N GLY A 46 -0.74 3.79 -5.85
CA GLY A 46 0.69 3.86 -6.04
C GLY A 46 1.29 2.70 -6.82
N ILE A 47 2.27 2.99 -7.68
CA ILE A 47 3.21 2.00 -8.20
C ILE A 47 4.61 2.43 -7.77
N PHE A 48 5.35 1.54 -7.13
CA PHE A 48 6.78 1.74 -6.87
C PHE A 48 7.55 0.84 -7.83
N ALA A 49 8.07 1.46 -8.88
CA ALA A 49 8.84 0.78 -9.92
C ALA A 49 10.34 0.85 -9.56
N PRO A 50 11.05 -0.28 -9.51
CA PRO A 50 12.48 -0.28 -9.27
C PRO A 50 13.25 0.12 -10.53
N GLU A 51 14.43 0.71 -10.34
CA GLU A 51 15.40 1.01 -11.42
C GLU A 51 16.10 -0.24 -11.96
N THR A 52 15.98 -1.37 -11.27
CA THR A 52 16.73 -2.62 -11.51
C THR A 52 15.78 -3.81 -11.60
N ILE A 53 16.14 -4.82 -12.39
CA ILE A 53 15.29 -5.98 -12.70
C ILE A 53 15.22 -7.03 -11.57
N ASP A 54 16.18 -7.03 -10.65
CA ASP A 54 16.28 -7.99 -9.54
C ASP A 54 15.33 -7.66 -8.37
N LYS A 55 14.66 -6.51 -8.45
CA LYS A 55 13.71 -6.02 -7.44
C LYS A 55 12.27 -6.10 -7.96
N PRO A 56 11.28 -6.34 -7.08
CA PRO A 56 9.88 -6.39 -7.50
C PRO A 56 9.29 -4.99 -7.69
N ILE A 57 8.33 -4.87 -8.59
CA ILE A 57 7.38 -3.74 -8.65
C ILE A 57 6.40 -3.87 -7.48
N TYR A 58 6.18 -2.81 -6.70
CA TYR A 58 5.10 -2.81 -5.70
C TYR A 58 3.89 -2.05 -6.23
N PHE A 59 2.78 -2.75 -6.38
CA PHE A 59 1.46 -2.15 -6.60
C PHE A 59 0.83 -1.90 -5.23
N VAL A 60 0.34 -0.68 -5.00
CA VAL A 60 -0.18 -0.24 -3.72
C VAL A 60 -1.60 0.29 -3.89
N GLU A 61 -2.51 -0.18 -3.05
CA GLU A 61 -3.90 0.29 -2.99
C GLU A 61 -4.31 0.52 -1.53
N VAL A 62 -4.96 1.66 -1.25
CA VAL A 62 -5.34 2.06 0.10
C VAL A 62 -6.86 2.09 0.25
N GLN A 63 -7.38 1.38 1.26
CA GLN A 63 -8.83 1.20 1.43
C GLN A 63 -9.30 1.57 2.84
N PHE A 64 -10.21 2.56 2.90
CA PHE A 64 -10.83 3.07 4.14
C PHE A 64 -12.24 2.54 4.39
N GLN A 65 -12.83 1.82 3.43
CA GLN A 65 -14.22 1.36 3.51
C GLN A 65 -14.34 -0.12 3.21
N LYS A 66 -15.27 -0.83 3.85
CA LYS A 66 -15.50 -2.25 3.57
C LYS A 66 -15.85 -2.46 2.11
N LYS A 67 -15.10 -3.31 1.43
CA LYS A 67 -15.30 -3.65 0.02
C LYS A 67 -15.02 -5.14 -0.18
N ALA A 68 -16.09 -5.93 -0.20
CA ALA A 68 -15.99 -7.39 -0.16
C ALA A 68 -15.21 -7.99 -1.32
N ASN A 69 -15.24 -7.34 -2.49
CA ASN A 69 -14.54 -7.76 -3.71
C ASN A 69 -13.20 -7.04 -3.92
N PHE A 70 -12.68 -6.32 -2.92
CA PHE A 70 -11.45 -5.52 -3.03
C PHE A 70 -10.30 -6.28 -3.68
N TYR A 71 -9.94 -7.47 -3.16
CA TYR A 71 -8.82 -8.24 -3.70
C TYR A 71 -9.04 -8.70 -5.14
N TRP A 72 -10.29 -8.96 -5.54
CA TRP A 72 -10.57 -9.33 -6.93
C TRP A 72 -10.34 -8.16 -7.88
N GLU A 73 -10.79 -6.96 -7.51
CA GLU A 73 -10.55 -5.76 -8.31
C GLU A 73 -9.07 -5.45 -8.38
N PHE A 74 -8.40 -5.36 -7.22
CA PHE A 74 -6.99 -5.01 -7.15
C PHE A 74 -6.09 -5.98 -7.92
N LEU A 75 -6.29 -7.30 -7.76
CA LEU A 75 -5.52 -8.30 -8.51
C LEU A 75 -5.83 -8.25 -10.01
N SER A 76 -7.07 -7.96 -10.40
CA SER A 76 -7.43 -7.83 -11.83
C SER A 76 -6.74 -6.64 -12.49
N GLU A 77 -6.62 -5.53 -11.77
CA GLU A 77 -5.90 -4.33 -12.21
C GLU A 77 -4.41 -4.60 -12.36
N ILE A 78 -3.79 -5.30 -11.40
CA ILE A 78 -2.38 -5.72 -11.48
C ILE A 78 -2.16 -6.61 -12.69
N LEU A 79 -2.97 -7.66 -12.86
CA LEU A 79 -2.82 -8.57 -14.00
C LEU A 79 -3.00 -7.84 -15.34
N LEU A 80 -3.88 -6.85 -15.39
CA LEU A 80 -4.07 -6.03 -16.58
C LEU A 80 -2.83 -5.17 -16.87
N TYR A 81 -2.26 -4.52 -15.86
CA TYR A 81 -0.98 -3.80 -15.99
C TYR A 81 0.11 -4.73 -16.53
N LEU A 82 0.29 -5.91 -15.90
CA LEU A 82 1.32 -6.87 -16.29
C LEU A 82 1.11 -7.37 -17.73
N SER A 83 -0.13 -7.60 -18.15
CA SER A 83 -0.45 -8.02 -19.52
C SER A 83 -0.20 -6.94 -20.57
N GLN A 84 -0.21 -5.66 -20.17
CA GLN A 84 -0.03 -4.54 -21.09
C GLN A 84 1.43 -4.14 -21.22
N TYR A 85 2.18 -4.16 -20.12
CA TYR A 85 3.56 -3.67 -20.07
C TYR A 85 4.59 -4.79 -20.11
N GLU A 86 4.21 -6.02 -19.76
CA GLU A 86 5.08 -7.21 -19.75
C GLU A 86 6.46 -6.97 -19.11
N PRO A 87 6.54 -6.41 -17.87
CA PRO A 87 7.82 -6.11 -17.24
C PRO A 87 8.60 -7.39 -16.91
N GLU A 88 9.94 -7.32 -16.98
CA GLU A 88 10.82 -8.43 -16.56
C GLU A 88 10.87 -8.60 -15.03
N ASN A 89 10.57 -7.53 -14.29
CA ASN A 89 10.54 -7.53 -12.83
C ASN A 89 9.49 -8.50 -12.27
N ASP A 90 9.79 -9.07 -11.11
CA ASP A 90 8.75 -9.65 -10.26
C ASP A 90 7.80 -8.55 -9.74
N TRP A 91 6.71 -8.92 -9.06
CA TRP A 91 5.75 -7.92 -8.56
C TRP A 91 5.14 -8.29 -7.21
N LYS A 92 4.73 -7.31 -6.41
CA LYS A 92 4.00 -7.54 -5.16
C LYS A 92 2.80 -6.61 -5.08
N ALA A 93 1.69 -7.14 -4.55
CA ALA A 93 0.49 -6.37 -4.23
C ALA A 93 0.54 -5.98 -2.75
N VAL A 94 0.41 -4.70 -2.44
CA VAL A 94 0.38 -4.16 -1.08
C VAL A 94 -0.98 -3.52 -0.87
N ALA A 95 -1.79 -4.16 -0.03
CA ALA A 95 -3.15 -3.73 0.27
C ALA A 95 -3.17 -3.07 1.65
N ILE A 96 -3.36 -1.76 1.69
CA ILE A 96 -3.30 -0.98 2.94
C ILE A 96 -4.72 -0.68 3.41
N PHE A 97 -5.07 -1.14 4.61
CA PHE A 97 -6.39 -0.93 5.20
C PHE A 97 -6.29 -0.02 6.40
N ALA A 98 -7.22 0.93 6.51
CA ALA A 98 -7.29 1.82 7.67
C ALA A 98 -7.50 1.09 8.99
N ASP A 99 -8.23 -0.03 8.96
CA ASP A 99 -8.54 -0.88 10.10
C ASP A 99 -8.62 -2.35 9.64
N ARG A 100 -8.17 -3.33 10.43
CA ARG A 100 -8.28 -4.75 10.07
C ARG A 100 -9.70 -5.17 9.72
N GLN A 101 -10.71 -4.60 10.38
CA GLN A 101 -12.11 -4.89 10.15
C GLN A 101 -12.60 -4.40 8.79
N VAL A 102 -11.89 -3.47 8.14
CA VAL A 102 -12.20 -3.01 6.77
C VAL A 102 -11.84 -4.06 5.73
N ALA A 103 -10.78 -4.84 5.98
CA ALA A 103 -10.27 -5.81 5.03
C ALA A 103 -11.24 -6.98 4.80
N PRO A 104 -11.29 -7.55 3.57
CA PRO A 104 -12.06 -8.77 3.32
C PRO A 104 -11.54 -9.93 4.18
N THR A 105 -12.44 -10.54 4.95
CA THR A 105 -12.11 -11.67 5.84
C THR A 105 -12.31 -13.03 5.19
N LYS A 106 -13.18 -13.12 4.18
CA LYS A 106 -13.45 -14.35 3.44
C LYS A 106 -12.62 -14.36 2.16
N LEU A 107 -11.54 -15.12 2.17
CA LEU A 107 -10.63 -15.27 1.04
C LEU A 107 -10.92 -16.54 0.25
N SER A 108 -10.69 -16.50 -1.05
CA SER A 108 -10.58 -17.72 -1.86
C SER A 108 -9.24 -18.42 -1.60
N SER A 109 -9.13 -19.71 -1.93
CA SER A 109 -7.85 -20.44 -1.82
C SER A 109 -6.73 -19.75 -2.62
N PHE A 110 -7.06 -19.21 -3.79
CA PHE A 110 -6.13 -18.43 -4.61
C PHE A 110 -5.62 -17.19 -3.88
N GLN A 111 -6.51 -16.39 -3.28
CA GLN A 111 -6.12 -15.20 -2.53
C GLN A 111 -5.29 -15.55 -1.29
N GLN A 112 -5.64 -16.63 -0.59
CA GLN A 112 -4.88 -17.13 0.56
C GLN A 112 -3.46 -17.53 0.15
N GLU A 113 -3.30 -18.26 -0.95
CA GLU A 113 -1.99 -18.66 -1.47
C GLU A 113 -1.10 -17.45 -1.79
N LEU A 114 -1.65 -16.38 -2.36
CA LEU A 114 -0.90 -15.15 -2.61
C LEU A 114 -0.44 -14.46 -1.32
N ILE A 115 -1.26 -14.50 -0.27
CA ILE A 115 -0.88 -13.96 1.04
C ILE A 115 0.21 -14.80 1.69
N ASP A 116 0.03 -16.13 1.71
CA ASP A 116 0.97 -17.06 2.34
C ASP A 116 2.36 -16.99 1.69
N ASN A 117 2.42 -16.70 0.39
CA ASN A 117 3.67 -16.52 -0.36
C ASN A 117 4.18 -15.07 -0.39
N GLN A 118 3.57 -14.15 0.37
CA GLN A 118 3.92 -12.72 0.40
C GLN A 118 3.87 -12.03 -0.98
N ARG A 119 3.06 -12.57 -1.90
CA ARG A 119 2.73 -11.92 -3.17
C ARG A 119 1.67 -10.84 -2.98
N LEU A 120 0.74 -11.08 -2.06
CA LEU A 120 -0.28 -10.13 -1.60
C LEU A 120 -0.04 -9.83 -0.11
N ILE A 121 0.26 -8.59 0.21
CA ILE A 121 0.68 -8.16 1.54
C ILE A 121 -0.39 -7.21 2.09
N PRO A 122 -1.31 -7.68 2.93
CA PRO A 122 -2.23 -6.82 3.64
C PRO A 122 -1.50 -6.10 4.80
N ILE A 123 -1.69 -4.79 4.89
CA ILE A 123 -1.18 -3.93 5.96
C ILE A 123 -2.38 -3.28 6.65
N TYR A 124 -2.36 -3.24 7.98
CA TYR A 124 -3.44 -2.71 8.80
C TYR A 124 -2.94 -1.53 9.62
N LEU A 125 -3.46 -0.34 9.34
CA LEU A 125 -2.94 0.90 9.90
C LEU A 125 -3.27 1.07 11.40
N ASP A 126 -4.36 0.46 11.84
CA ASP A 126 -4.77 0.35 13.26
C ASP A 126 -3.85 -0.56 14.09
N GLU A 127 -2.98 -1.33 13.44
CA GLU A 127 -2.06 -2.27 14.09
C GLU A 127 -0.59 -1.82 14.01
N LEU A 128 -0.34 -0.60 13.50
CA LEU A 128 1.01 -0.05 13.49
C LEU A 128 1.50 0.17 14.92
N GLY A 129 2.67 -0.41 15.22
CA GLY A 129 3.34 -0.21 16.50
C GLY A 129 3.87 1.21 16.69
N GLU A 130 4.51 1.45 17.83
CA GLU A 130 5.26 2.68 18.06
C GLU A 130 6.42 2.79 17.06
N SER A 131 6.58 3.97 16.48
CA SER A 131 7.63 4.27 15.50
C SER A 131 8.15 5.68 15.71
N GLU A 132 9.46 5.85 15.61
CA GLU A 132 10.11 7.17 15.59
C GLU A 132 10.01 7.84 14.21
N SER A 133 9.48 7.13 13.20
CA SER A 133 9.29 7.69 11.85
C SER A 133 8.18 8.75 11.85
N VAL A 134 8.54 9.94 11.37
CA VAL A 134 7.59 11.02 11.08
C VAL A 134 6.53 10.58 10.08
N ALA A 135 6.89 9.78 9.07
CA ALA A 135 5.96 9.32 8.06
C ALA A 135 4.89 8.39 8.66
N ILE A 136 5.31 7.42 9.49
CA ILE A 136 4.40 6.53 10.22
C ILE A 136 3.52 7.31 11.19
N ALA A 137 4.07 8.27 11.93
CA ALA A 137 3.27 9.06 12.86
C ALA A 137 2.22 9.91 12.14
N ILE A 138 2.49 10.46 10.96
CA ILE A 138 1.48 11.15 10.15
C ILE A 138 0.39 10.17 9.71
N VAL A 139 0.74 8.96 9.30
CA VAL A 139 -0.23 7.90 8.98
C VAL A 139 -1.11 7.55 10.18
N GLN A 140 -0.52 7.42 11.37
CA GLN A 140 -1.26 7.20 12.62
C GLN A 140 -2.19 8.37 12.94
N LEU A 141 -1.77 9.62 12.73
CA LEU A 141 -2.63 10.81 12.93
C LEU A 141 -3.84 10.83 11.98
N ILE A 142 -3.70 10.31 10.76
CA ILE A 142 -4.79 10.27 9.78
C ILE A 142 -5.82 9.19 10.12
N THR A 143 -5.39 8.10 10.76
CA THR A 143 -6.20 6.91 10.99
C THR A 143 -6.73 6.79 12.41
N SER A 144 -6.08 7.43 13.38
CA SER A 144 -6.45 7.37 14.79
C SER A 144 -7.51 8.42 15.16
N PRO A 145 -8.25 8.19 16.27
CA PRO A 145 -9.11 9.22 16.85
C PRO A 145 -8.31 10.46 17.26
N GLU A 146 -8.95 11.63 17.18
CA GLU A 146 -8.32 12.92 17.54
C GLU A 146 -7.77 12.95 18.99
N SER A 147 -8.38 12.18 19.90
CA SER A 147 -7.93 12.06 21.29
C SER A 147 -6.54 11.46 21.46
N ASP A 148 -6.05 10.70 20.48
CA ASP A 148 -4.72 10.08 20.52
C ASP A 148 -3.63 10.95 19.87
N ALA A 149 -4.01 12.01 19.16
CA ALA A 149 -3.07 12.92 18.50
C ALA A 149 -1.99 13.50 19.44
N PRO A 150 -2.29 13.94 20.69
CA PRO A 150 -1.25 14.41 21.60
C PRO A 150 -0.21 13.35 21.94
N LYS A 151 -0.60 12.08 22.06
CA LYS A 151 0.32 10.98 22.37
C LYS A 151 1.24 10.70 21.19
N ILE A 152 0.67 10.61 19.98
CA ILE A 152 1.41 10.35 18.75
C ILE A 152 2.48 11.44 18.53
N VAL A 153 2.11 12.71 18.69
CA VAL A 153 3.05 13.83 18.53
C VAL A 153 4.14 13.85 19.61
N GLN A 154 3.83 13.44 20.84
CA GLN A 154 4.83 13.38 21.91
C GLN A 154 5.89 12.28 21.69
N GLY A 155 5.56 11.23 20.95
CA GLY A 155 6.49 10.15 20.58
C GLY A 155 7.51 10.53 19.50
N LEU A 156 7.28 11.64 18.78
CA LEU A 156 8.15 12.14 17.70
C LEU A 156 9.35 12.99 18.17
N LYS A 157 9.82 12.79 19.41
CA LYS A 157 10.86 13.62 20.02
C LYS A 157 12.27 13.15 19.75
#